data_AF-A0A353Q580-F1
#
_entry.id   AF-A0A353Q580-F1
#
_cell.length_a   1.000
_cell.length_b   1.000
_cell.length_c   1.000
_cell.angle_alpha   90.00
_cell.angle_beta   90.00
_cell.angle_gamma   90.00
#
_symmetry.space_group_name_H-M   'P 1'
#
loop_
_entity.id
_entity.type
_entity.pdbx_description
1 polymer ?
#
loop_
_entity_poly.entity_id
_entity_poly.type
_entity_poly.pdbx_seq_one_letter_code
_entity_poly.pdbx_strand_id
1 'polypeptide(L)'
;MTIITLKIDKREKEAQALLEYLEKLSFVEIREIKEDNSSETNKEEFFARIDRSIEDVKRGRVIKQNPEESIDTFIDRLLCTE
;
A
#
# COMPACT_ATOMS: atom_id res chain seq x y z
N MET A 1 12.54 -22.47 -14.84
CA MET A 1 11.39 -22.73 -13.95
C MET A 1 10.59 -21.44 -13.90
N THR A 2 9.35 -21.45 -14.40
CA THR A 2 8.50 -20.25 -14.50
C THR A 2 7.45 -20.34 -13.42
N ILE A 3 7.34 -19.31 -12.58
CA ILE A 3 6.34 -19.22 -11.51
C ILE A 3 5.28 -18.22 -11.97
N ILE A 4 4.01 -18.62 -11.94
CA ILE A 4 2.87 -17.78 -12.28
C ILE A 4 2.08 -17.53 -10.99
N THR A 5 1.84 -16.26 -10.67
CA THR A 5 1.04 -15.87 -9.50
C THR A 5 -0.35 -15.48 -9.97
N LEU A 6 -1.39 -16.09 -9.38
CA LEU A 6 -2.78 -15.83 -9.69
C LEU A 6 -3.52 -15.44 -8.40
N LYS A 7 -4.25 -14.33 -8.41
CA LYS A 7 -5.15 -13.94 -7.32
C LYS A 7 -6.52 -14.57 -7.58
N ILE A 8 -6.92 -15.52 -6.75
CA ILE A 8 -8.16 -16.28 -6.88
C ILE A 8 -9.11 -15.84 -5.76
N ASP A 9 -10.28 -15.30 -6.12
CA ASP A 9 -11.34 -15.02 -5.15
C ASP A 9 -12.16 -16.28 -4.90
N LYS A 10 -11.92 -16.96 -3.77
CA LYS A 10 -12.57 -18.22 -3.40
C LYS A 10 -14.10 -18.10 -3.18
N ARG A 11 -14.69 -16.89 -3.24
CA ARG A 11 -16.14 -16.70 -3.10
C ARG A 11 -16.90 -17.02 -4.40
N GLU A 12 -16.22 -16.94 -5.54
CA GLU A 12 -16.80 -17.23 -6.85
C GLU A 12 -16.74 -18.73 -7.15
N LYS A 13 -17.86 -19.33 -7.57
CA LYS A 13 -17.93 -20.77 -7.88
C LYS A 13 -16.97 -21.20 -8.98
N GLU A 14 -16.78 -20.33 -9.98
CA GLU A 14 -15.86 -20.58 -11.10
C GLU A 14 -14.41 -20.60 -10.65
N ALA A 15 -14.05 -19.75 -9.67
CA ALA A 15 -12.73 -19.69 -9.08
C ALA A 15 -12.40 -20.95 -8.25
N GLN A 16 -13.39 -21.50 -7.55
CA GLN A 16 -13.27 -22.78 -6.84
C GLN A 16 -13.01 -23.94 -7.82
N ALA A 17 -13.79 -24.01 -8.91
CA ALA A 17 -13.65 -25.06 -9.93
C ALA A 17 -12.28 -25.00 -10.64
N LEU A 18 -11.77 -23.78 -10.89
CA LEU A 18 -10.43 -23.59 -11.43
C LEU A 18 -9.35 -24.11 -10.48
N LEU A 19 -9.47 -23.85 -9.18
CA LEU A 19 -8.53 -24.34 -8.17
C LEU A 19 -8.50 -25.88 -8.15
N GLU A 20 -9.67 -26.52 -8.10
CA GLU A 20 -9.79 -27.98 -8.13
C GLU A 20 -9.22 -28.62 -9.41
N TYR A 21 -9.32 -27.91 -10.55
CA TYR A 21 -8.71 -28.36 -11.80
C TYR A 21 -7.18 -28.28 -11.74
N LEU A 22 -6.64 -27.16 -11.24
CA LEU A 22 -5.20 -26.95 -11.12
C LEU A 22 -4.54 -27.93 -10.14
N GLU A 23 -5.20 -28.31 -9.05
CA GLU A 23 -4.71 -29.30 -8.09
C GLU A 23 -4.55 -30.71 -8.69
N LYS A 24 -5.31 -31.03 -9.75
CA LYS A 24 -5.24 -32.34 -10.43
C LYS A 24 -4.04 -32.43 -11.38
N LEU A 25 -3.39 -31.32 -11.71
CA LEU A 25 -2.27 -31.30 -12.64
C LEU A 25 -0.96 -31.60 -11.90
N SER A 26 -0.33 -32.72 -12.23
CA SER A 26 0.89 -33.21 -11.57
C SER A 26 2.13 -32.32 -11.72
N PHE A 27 2.09 -31.35 -12.64
CA PHE A 27 3.16 -30.39 -12.89
C PHE A 27 2.90 -29.01 -12.28
N VAL A 28 1.77 -28.83 -11.56
CA VAL A 28 1.41 -27.57 -10.90
C VAL A 28 1.59 -27.74 -9.40
N GLU A 29 2.35 -26.84 -8.78
CA GLU A 29 2.46 -26.72 -7.34
C GLU A 29 1.69 -25.47 -6.90
N ILE A 30 0.64 -25.66 -6.09
CA ILE A 30 -0.15 -24.54 -5.56
C ILE A 30 0.39 -24.17 -4.18
N ARG A 31 0.75 -22.90 -4.01
CA ARG A 31 1.15 -22.34 -2.71
C ARG A 31 0.23 -21.20 -2.33
N GLU A 32 -0.35 -21.28 -1.15
CA GLU A 32 -1.13 -20.17 -0.60
C GLU A 32 -0.17 -19.06 -0.18
N ILE A 33 -0.26 -17.91 -0.85
CA ILE A 33 0.45 -16.70 -0.46
C ILE A 33 -0.49 -15.97 0.48
N LYS A 34 -0.16 -15.97 1.77
CA LYS A 34 -0.82 -15.07 2.73
C LYS A 34 -0.41 -13.65 2.35
N GLU A 35 -1.36 -12.83 1.93
CA GLU A 35 -1.14 -11.38 1.90
C GLU A 35 -0.82 -10.97 3.34
N ASP A 36 0.42 -10.53 3.56
CA ASP A 36 0.84 -9.97 4.83
C ASP A 36 0.08 -8.63 4.93
N ASN A 37 -1.04 -8.63 5.68
CA ASN A 37 -1.88 -7.44 5.88
C ASN A 37 -1.15 -6.33 6.66
N SER A 38 0.17 -6.39 6.81
CA SER A 38 1.01 -5.32 7.36
C SER A 38 0.91 -4.00 6.57
N SER A 39 0.36 -4.04 5.34
CA SER A 39 0.07 -2.86 4.52
C SER A 39 -1.39 -2.39 4.50
N GLU A 40 -2.32 -3.07 5.18
CA GLU A 40 -3.65 -2.48 5.43
C GLU A 40 -3.51 -1.44 6.54
N THR A 41 -3.07 -0.23 6.17
CA THR A 41 -3.31 0.94 7.02
C THR A 41 -4.81 0.94 7.32
N ASN A 42 -5.19 0.79 8.60
CA ASN A 42 -6.60 0.83 8.99
C ASN A 42 -7.17 2.12 8.38
N LYS A 43 -8.26 2.01 7.61
CA LYS A 43 -8.88 3.17 6.94
C LYS A 43 -9.12 4.31 7.93
N GLU A 44 -9.49 3.97 9.17
CA GLU A 44 -9.68 4.93 10.26
C GLU A 44 -8.38 5.66 10.61
N GLU A 45 -7.25 4.94 10.69
CA GLU A 45 -5.93 5.52 10.92
C GLU A 45 -5.49 6.40 9.75
N PHE A 46 -5.76 5.98 8.52
CA PHE A 46 -5.50 6.79 7.32
C PHE A 46 -6.27 8.11 7.38
N PHE A 47 -7.59 8.07 7.62
CA PHE A 47 -8.40 9.29 7.71
C PHE A 47 -8.00 10.16 8.89
N ALA A 48 -7.66 9.58 10.05
CA ALA A 48 -7.16 10.33 11.20
C ALA A 48 -5.83 11.07 10.91
N ARG A 49 -4.94 10.48 10.08
CA ARG A 49 -3.71 11.14 9.62
C ARG A 49 -4.01 12.30 8.67
N ILE A 50 -5.00 12.15 7.78
CA ILE A 50 -5.44 13.23 6.89
C ILE A 50 -6.05 14.38 7.70
N ASP A 51 -6.94 14.11 8.64
CA ASP A 51 -7.55 15.14 9.50
C ASP A 51 -6.49 15.91 10.28
N ARG A 52 -5.52 15.21 10.88
CA ARG A 52 -4.39 15.84 11.56
C ARG A 52 -3.58 16.73 10.62
N SER A 53 -3.27 16.25 9.41
CA SER A 53 -2.54 17.04 8.42
C SER A 53 -3.31 18.30 8.01
N ILE A 54 -4.64 18.23 7.90
CA ILE A 54 -5.49 19.39 7.61
C ILE A 54 -5.46 20.38 8.78
N GLU A 55 -5.51 19.91 10.02
CA GLU A 55 -5.37 20.77 11.20
C GLU A 55 -4.00 21.46 11.26
N ASP A 56 -2.91 20.75 10.95
CA ASP A 56 -1.57 21.34 10.91
C ASP A 56 -1.46 22.43 9.84
N VAL A 57 -2.07 22.24 8.67
CA VAL A 57 -2.18 23.29 7.64
C VAL A 57 -2.95 24.50 8.18
N LYS A 58 -4.10 24.29 8.84
CA LYS A 58 -4.92 25.38 9.41
C LYS A 58 -4.18 26.14 10.51
N ARG A 59 -3.35 25.46 11.30
CA ARG A 59 -2.55 26.03 12.39
C ARG A 59 -1.22 26.63 11.91
N GLY A 60 -0.93 26.58 10.62
CA GLY A 60 0.32 27.08 10.05
C GLY A 60 1.55 26.26 10.43
N ARG A 61 1.38 25.02 10.92
CA ARG A 61 2.46 24.11 11.31
C ARG A 61 2.97 23.29 10.12
N VAL A 62 2.95 23.89 8.94
CA VAL A 62 3.40 23.25 7.70
C VAL A 62 4.46 24.10 7.04
N ILE A 63 5.50 23.43 6.58
CA ILE A 63 6.61 24.05 5.85
C ILE A 63 6.31 23.87 4.37
N LYS A 64 6.03 24.97 3.68
CA LYS A 64 5.77 24.97 2.23
C LYS A 64 7.07 25.24 1.48
N GLN A 65 7.28 24.55 0.37
CA GLN A 65 8.36 24.87 -0.57
C GLN A 65 8.04 26.19 -1.27
N ASN A 66 9.05 27.07 -1.42
CA ASN A 66 8.89 28.32 -2.16
C ASN A 66 9.00 28.08 -3.67
N PRO A 67 8.35 28.90 -4.53
CA PRO A 67 8.34 28.67 -5.98
C PRO A 67 9.72 28.64 -6.65
N GLU A 68 10.70 29.37 -6.10
CA GLU A 68 12.07 29.48 -6.62
C GLU A 68 13.08 28.62 -5.83
N GLU A 69 12.62 27.86 -4.84
CA GLU A 69 13.47 27.05 -3.96
C GLU A 69 13.69 25.67 -4.56
N SER A 70 14.97 25.26 -4.63
CA SER A 70 15.32 23.89 -5.04
C SER A 70 14.89 22.88 -3.97
N ILE A 71 14.70 21.62 -4.39
CA ILE A 71 14.30 20.54 -3.48
C ILE A 71 15.33 20.37 -2.35
N ASP A 72 16.62 20.44 -2.66
CA ASP A 72 17.69 20.32 -1.66
C ASP A 72 17.60 21.44 -0.61
N THR A 73 17.42 22.69 -1.05
CA THR A 73 17.26 23.84 -0.13
C THR A 73 15.99 23.73 0.72
N PHE A 74 14.90 23.21 0.16
CA PHE A 74 13.68 22.93 0.91
C PHE A 74 13.91 21.87 1.98
N ILE A 75 14.60 20.77 1.66
CA ILE A 75 14.90 19.67 2.58
C ILE A 75 15.82 20.15 3.71
N ASP A 76 16.87 20.92 3.40
CA ASP A 76 17.75 21.52 4.40
C ASP A 76 16.95 22.37 5.40
N ARG A 77 16.04 23.22 4.91
CA ARG A 77 15.17 24.03 5.77
C ARG A 77 14.18 23.20 6.59
N LEU A 78 13.61 22.15 6.00
CA LEU A 78 12.71 21.22 6.68
C LEU A 78 13.43 20.46 7.81
N LEU A 79 14.68 20.07 7.61
CA LEU A 79 15.47 19.28 8.57
C LEU A 79 16.22 20.15 9.60
N CYS A 80 16.45 21.43 9.32
CA CYS A 80 17.11 22.38 10.22
C CYS A 80 16.14 23.20 11.08
N THR A 81 14.87 22.80 11.17
CA THR A 81 13.91 23.42 12.09
C THR A 81 14.04 22.74 13.46
N GLU A 82 14.56 23.46 14.47
CA GLU A 82 14.67 22.99 15.88
C GLU A 82 13.30 22.61 16.49
#